data_AF-A0A7J3J7A0-F1
#
_entry.id   AF-A0A7J3J7A0-F1
#
_cell.length_a   1.000
_cell.length_b   1.000
_cell.length_c   1.000
_cell.angle_alpha   90.00
_cell.angle_beta   90.00
_cell.angle_gamma   90.00
#
_symmetry.space_group_name_H-M   'P 1'
#
loop_
_entity.id
_entity.type
_entity.pdbx_description
1 polymer ?
#
loop_
_entity_poly.entity_id
_entity_poly.type
_entity_poly.pdbx_seq_one_letter_code
_entity_poly.pdbx_strand_id
1 'polypeptide(L)' 'LQELGLSNKISYVSTAGGALIEFLMGKKLPGVVALEKATSRKP' A
#
# COMPACT_ATOMS: atom_id res chain seq x y z
N LEU A 1 18.16 0.58 6.32
CA LEU A 1 18.36 -0.49 5.32
C LEU A 1 19.66 -0.30 4.56
N GLN A 2 19.85 0.88 3.94
CA GLN A 2 21.02 1.18 3.14
C GLN A 2 22.31 1.25 3.99
N GLU A 3 22.32 2.03 5.07
CA GLU A 3 23.45 2.10 6.01
C GLU A 3 23.74 0.78 6.73
N LEU A 4 22.72 -0.07 6.89
CA LEU A 4 22.85 -1.39 7.52
C LEU A 4 23.17 -2.51 6.50
N GLY A 5 23.28 -2.20 5.20
CA GLY A 5 23.53 -3.20 4.15
C GLY A 5 22.41 -4.24 3.96
N LEU A 6 21.19 -3.95 4.41
CA LEU A 6 20.06 -4.90 4.43
C LEU A 6 19.13 -4.78 3.23
N SER A 7 19.37 -3.87 2.28
CA SER A 7 18.45 -3.62 1.16
C SER A 7 18.09 -4.88 0.37
N ASN A 8 19.06 -5.78 0.16
CA ASN A 8 18.85 -7.02 -0.60
C ASN A 8 18.16 -8.14 0.22
N LYS A 9 17.92 -7.92 1.51
CA LYS A 9 17.27 -8.89 2.42
C LYS A 9 15.79 -8.59 2.67
N ILE A 10 15.30 -7.45 2.18
CA ILE A 10 13.91 -7.02 2.36
C ILE A 10 13.20 -7.07 1.01
N SER A 11 12.10 -7.83 0.93
CA SER A 11 11.39 -8.04 -0.34
C SER A 11 10.61 -6.81 -0.84
N TYR A 12 10.16 -5.95 0.08
CA TYR A 12 9.39 -4.75 -0.26
C TYR A 12 9.56 -3.68 0.82
N VAL A 13 9.74 -2.44 0.39
CA VAL A 13 9.78 -1.27 1.27
C VAL A 13 8.71 -0.30 0.80
N SER A 14 7.68 -0.13 1.61
CA SER A 14 6.67 0.89 1.35
C SER A 14 7.17 2.26 1.80
N THR A 15 7.08 3.24 0.90
CA THR A 15 7.33 4.66 1.20
C THR A 15 6.05 5.44 1.49
N ALA A 16 4.89 4.76 1.53
CA ALA A 16 3.57 5.39 1.65
C ALA A 16 3.27 5.97 3.05
N GLY A 17 4.14 5.73 4.04
CA GLY A 17 4.00 6.26 5.40
C GLY A 17 2.66 5.88 6.03
N GLY A 18 1.84 6.89 6.35
CA GLY A 18 0.55 6.71 7.00
C GLY A 18 -0.46 5.86 6.22
N ALA A 19 -0.46 5.94 4.88
CA ALA A 19 -1.39 5.16 4.07
C ALA A 19 -1.17 3.64 4.22
N LEU A 20 0.10 3.20 4.37
CA LEU A 20 0.38 1.79 4.66
C LEU A 20 -0.09 1.42 6.07
N ILE A 21 0.11 2.29 7.06
CA ILE A 21 -0.35 2.05 8.44
C ILE A 21 -1.87 1.87 8.45
N GLU A 22 -2.62 2.77 7.81
CA GLU A 22 -4.09 2.66 7.72
C GLU A 22 -4.54 1.37 7.03
N PHE A 23 -3.86 0.98 5.94
CA PHE A 23 -4.11 -0.28 5.26
C PHE A 23 -3.87 -1.49 6.17
N LEU A 24 -2.75 -1.51 6.92
CA LEU A 24 -2.43 -2.58 7.87
C LEU A 24 -3.39 -2.63 9.07
N MET A 25 -3.99 -1.50 9.44
CA MET A 25 -5.08 -1.44 10.43
C MET A 25 -6.41 -1.98 9.88
N GLY A 26 -6.47 -2.42 8.63
CA GLY A 26 -7.67 -2.93 7.97
C GLY A 26 -8.63 -1.83 7.50
N LYS A 27 -8.21 -0.57 7.47
CA LYS A 27 -9.04 0.52 6.94
C LYS A 27 -9.12 0.42 5.41
N LYS A 28 -10.29 0.74 4.86
CA LYS A 28 -10.47 0.87 3.41
C LYS A 28 -9.92 2.23 2.95
N LEU A 29 -8.86 2.20 2.14
CA LEU A 29 -8.28 3.42 1.59
C LEU A 29 -9.23 4.04 0.54
N PRO A 30 -9.56 5.34 0.63
CA PRO A 30 -10.54 5.96 -0.27
C PRO A 30 -10.21 5.80 -1.77
N GLY A 31 -8.93 5.95 -2.13
CA GLY A 31 -8.47 5.79 -3.51
C GLY A 31 -8.64 4.35 -4.04
N VAL A 32 -8.33 3.35 -3.20
CA VAL A 32 -8.51 1.93 -3.57
C VAL A 32 -9.99 1.61 -3.76
N VAL A 33 -10.84 2.06 -2.85
CA VAL A 33 -12.30 1.89 -2.96
C VAL A 33 -12.87 2.56 -4.20
N ALA A 34 -12.36 3.74 -4.57
CA ALA A 34 -12.80 4.43 -5.79
C ALA A 34 -12.49 3.60 -7.04
N LEU A 35 -11.30 2.99 -7.10
CA LEU A 35 -10.89 2.12 -8.21
C LEU A 35 -11.72 0.82 -8.26
N GLU A 36 -11.94 0.15 -7.13
CA GLU A 36 -12.81 -1.05 -7.04
C GLU A 36 -14.24 -0.77 -7.53
N LYS A 37 -14.79 0.40 -7.16
CA LYS A 37 -16.12 0.84 -7.62
C LYS A 37 -16.14 1.13 -9.12
N ALA A 38 -15.06 1.72 -9.64
CA ALA A 38 -14.96 2.05 -11.06
C ALA A 38 -14.96 0.79 -11.94
N THR A 39 -14.29 -0.30 -11.51
CA THR A 39 -14.28 -1.57 -12.26
C THR A 39 -15.57 -2.38 -12.09
N SER A 40 -16.27 -2.23 -10.96
CA SER A 40 -17.54 -2.91 -10.70
C SER A 40 -18.71 -2.38 -11.56
N ARG A 41 -18.57 -1.17 -12.11
CA ARG A 41 -19.43 -0.69 -13.19
C ARG A 41 -19.02 -1.45 -14.46
N LYS A 42 -19.59 -2.64 -14.69
CA LYS A 42 -19.53 -3.30 -16.00
C LYS A 42 -19.95 -2.27 -17.08
N PRO A 43 -19.33 -2.25 -18.26
CA PRO A 43 -19.72 -1.35 -19.35
C PRO A 43 -21.20 -1.49 -19.70
#